data_AF-A0A7S0ZB78-F1
#
_entry.id   AF-A0A7S0ZB78-F1
#
_cell.length_a   1.000
_cell.length_b   1.000
_cell.length_c   1.000
_cell.angle_alpha   90.00
_cell.angle_beta   90.00
_cell.angle_gamma   90.00
#
_symmetry.space_group_name_H-M   'P 1'
#
loop_
_entity.id
_entity.type
_entity.pdbx_description
1 polymer ?
#
loop_
_entity_poly.entity_id
_entity_poly.type
_entity_poly.pdbx_seq_one_letter_code
_entity_poly.pdbx_strand_id
1 'polypeptide(L)'
;MENASGVGMNGGNSGGVPQTTNNSEAASSSVPNVGGKNSTSAADERIRRLQQQAREYEEIERKRHERRLEKQEEKRLAAIKRQEDHELELKSTAKRMFYIGCALLPLMWAVMIMYFWKEFRDPNADESIKMYCRWSIYGLVIVNLIWIAWYTVFVVFSDTSLSFMNLVLHETSFAPINI
;
A
#
# COMPACT_ATOMS: atom_id res chain seq x y z
N MET A 1 -18.24 -6.76 17.12
CA MET A 1 -16.79 -6.59 17.32
C MET A 1 -16.19 -6.11 15.99
N GLU A 2 -16.63 -4.96 15.46
CA GLU A 2 -16.12 -3.62 15.80
C GLU A 2 -14.60 -3.52 15.63
N ASN A 3 -14.17 -3.06 14.46
CA ASN A 3 -13.23 -1.94 14.36
C ASN A 3 -13.13 -1.44 12.91
N ALA A 4 -13.97 -0.45 12.61
CA ALA A 4 -13.78 0.45 11.48
C ALA A 4 -12.64 1.42 11.84
N SER A 5 -11.44 1.18 11.30
CA SER A 5 -10.28 2.02 11.56
C SER A 5 -10.00 2.95 10.38
N GLY A 6 -10.60 4.14 10.47
CA GLY A 6 -9.96 5.43 10.25
C GLY A 6 -9.18 5.66 8.95
N VAL A 7 -9.91 5.91 7.85
CA VAL A 7 -9.39 6.71 6.74
C VAL A 7 -9.40 8.18 7.18
N GLY A 8 -8.25 8.65 7.67
CA GLY A 8 -8.01 10.05 8.00
C GLY A 8 -7.79 10.89 6.74
N MET A 9 -8.87 11.28 6.06
CA MET A 9 -8.85 12.41 5.13
C MET A 9 -9.09 13.71 5.90
N ASN A 10 -8.02 14.25 6.47
CA ASN A 10 -7.95 15.64 6.92
C ASN A 10 -7.61 16.47 5.67
N GLY A 11 -8.37 17.45 5.19
CA GLY A 11 -9.34 18.29 5.86
C GLY A 11 -9.05 19.71 5.37
N GLY A 12 -9.86 20.16 4.41
CA GLY A 12 -10.07 21.55 3.99
C GLY A 12 -8.92 22.56 4.06
N ASN A 13 -8.27 22.81 2.92
CA ASN A 13 -7.69 24.14 2.67
C ASN A 13 -8.84 25.09 2.28
N SER A 14 -9.49 25.66 3.28
CA SER A 14 -10.50 26.71 3.15
C SER A 14 -9.82 27.98 2.65
N GLY A 15 -9.76 28.12 1.32
CA GLY A 15 -9.46 29.37 0.66
C GLY A 15 -10.52 30.40 1.04
N GLY A 16 -10.14 31.33 1.92
CA GLY A 16 -10.94 32.49 2.26
C GLY A 16 -11.25 33.28 0.99
N VAL A 17 -12.52 33.25 0.58
CA VAL A 17 -13.08 34.24 -0.32
C VAL A 17 -13.14 35.55 0.47
N PRO A 18 -12.52 36.65 0.02
CA PRO A 18 -12.72 37.94 0.65
C PRO A 18 -14.16 38.36 0.40
N GLN A 19 -14.98 38.36 1.45
CA GLN A 19 -16.26 39.08 1.46
C GLN A 19 -15.94 40.57 1.38
N THR A 20 -16.08 41.13 0.18
CA THR A 20 -16.27 42.57 -0.01
C THR A 20 -17.65 42.93 0.51
N THR A 21 -17.69 43.43 1.74
CA THR A 21 -18.84 44.11 2.33
C THR A 21 -19.12 45.37 1.52
N ASN A 22 -20.19 45.32 0.73
CA ASN A 22 -20.78 46.47 0.06
C ASN A 22 -21.43 47.38 1.11
N ASN A 23 -20.68 48.38 1.59
CA ASN A 23 -21.28 49.51 2.28
C ASN A 23 -21.83 50.48 1.23
N SER A 24 -23.15 50.49 1.18
CA SER A 24 -23.96 51.48 0.49
C SER A 24 -24.01 52.72 1.38
N GLU A 25 -23.21 53.74 1.09
CA GLU A 25 -23.41 55.06 1.69
C GLU A 25 -23.54 56.10 0.58
N ALA A 26 -24.75 56.62 0.51
CA ALA A 26 -25.17 57.65 -0.40
C ALA A 26 -24.41 58.94 -0.10
N ALA A 27 -23.54 59.35 -1.02
CA ALA A 27 -23.06 60.72 -1.09
C ALA A 27 -23.42 61.27 -2.46
N SER A 28 -24.62 61.84 -2.50
CA SER A 28 -25.06 62.78 -3.53
C SER A 28 -24.11 63.98 -3.53
N SER A 29 -23.26 64.10 -4.54
CA SER A 29 -22.54 65.33 -4.84
C SER A 29 -22.57 65.61 -6.33
N SER A 30 -23.49 66.52 -6.69
CA SER A 30 -23.33 67.58 -7.69
C SER A 30 -22.31 67.33 -8.81
N VAL A 31 -22.84 66.97 -9.98
CA VAL A 31 -22.15 66.95 -11.27
C VAL A 31 -21.98 68.39 -11.79
N PRO A 32 -20.76 68.89 -12.06
CA PRO A 32 -20.58 70.01 -12.96
C PRO A 32 -20.59 69.48 -14.41
N ASN A 33 -21.62 69.88 -15.15
CA ASN A 33 -21.74 69.68 -16.58
C ASN A 33 -20.69 70.54 -17.31
N VAL A 34 -19.51 70.00 -17.58
CA VAL A 34 -18.47 70.64 -18.40
C VAL A 34 -18.43 69.93 -19.74
N GLY A 35 -18.90 70.63 -20.78
CA GLY A 35 -18.84 70.19 -22.17
C GLY A 35 -17.39 69.93 -22.59
N GLY A 36 -17.11 68.71 -23.02
CA GLY A 36 -15.80 68.30 -23.51
C GLY A 36 -15.95 67.36 -24.70
N LYS A 37 -16.23 67.91 -25.88
CA LYS A 37 -16.35 67.18 -27.16
C LYS A 37 -15.03 66.55 -27.65
N ASN A 38 -13.98 66.54 -26.83
CA ASN A 38 -12.65 65.98 -27.14
C ASN A 38 -12.25 64.82 -26.20
N SER A 39 -13.11 64.40 -25.26
CA SER A 39 -12.79 63.43 -24.19
C SER A 39 -13.08 61.95 -24.52
N THR A 40 -13.84 61.69 -25.59
CA THR A 40 -14.21 60.32 -26.02
C THR A 40 -13.00 59.50 -26.47
N SER A 41 -12.02 60.13 -27.14
CA SER A 41 -10.82 59.44 -27.64
C SER A 41 -9.96 58.82 -26.53
N ALA A 42 -9.82 59.49 -25.38
CA ALA A 42 -8.98 59.01 -24.28
C ALA A 42 -9.69 57.93 -23.44
N ALA A 43 -11.02 58.03 -23.30
CA ALA A 43 -11.84 57.01 -22.65
C ALA A 43 -11.87 55.70 -23.47
N ASP A 44 -12.03 55.80 -24.79
CA ASP A 44 -12.06 54.64 -25.69
C ASP A 44 -10.72 53.88 -25.69
N GLU A 45 -9.60 54.59 -25.58
CA GLU A 45 -8.27 53.97 -25.53
C GLU A 45 -8.05 53.18 -24.22
N ARG A 46 -8.56 53.68 -23.08
CA ARG A 46 -8.53 52.95 -21.80
C ARG A 46 -9.36 51.67 -21.86
N ILE A 47 -10.54 51.72 -22.49
CA ILE A 47 -11.42 50.56 -22.64
C ILE A 47 -10.72 49.46 -23.46
N ARG A 48 -10.01 49.82 -24.53
CA ARG A 48 -9.25 48.85 -25.35
C ARG A 48 -8.13 48.18 -24.55
N ARG A 49 -7.37 48.94 -23.75
CA ARG A 49 -6.31 48.38 -22.89
C ARG A 49 -6.87 47.45 -21.82
N LEU A 50 -7.99 47.81 -21.21
CA LEU A 50 -8.68 46.95 -20.24
C LEU A 50 -9.17 45.65 -20.90
N GLN A 51 -9.74 45.73 -22.10
CA GLN A 51 -10.14 44.53 -22.85
C GLN A 51 -8.95 43.65 -23.24
N GLN A 52 -7.80 44.23 -23.57
CA GLN A 52 -6.57 43.47 -23.86
C GLN A 52 -6.05 42.77 -22.60
N GLN A 53 -5.95 43.49 -21.48
CA GLN A 53 -5.53 42.91 -20.21
C GLN A 53 -6.48 41.79 -19.74
N ALA A 54 -7.79 41.94 -19.94
CA ALA A 54 -8.76 40.91 -19.62
C ALA A 54 -8.51 39.61 -20.42
N ARG A 55 -8.22 39.71 -21.74
CA ARG A 55 -7.91 38.53 -22.57
C ARG A 55 -6.61 37.86 -22.16
N GLU A 56 -5.56 38.64 -21.91
CA GLU A 56 -4.27 38.09 -21.45
C GLU A 56 -4.43 37.38 -20.10
N TYR A 57 -5.24 37.93 -19.20
CA TYR A 57 -5.53 37.31 -17.92
C TYR A 57 -6.22 35.96 -18.08
N GLU A 58 -7.26 35.86 -18.92
CA GLU A 58 -7.95 34.60 -19.20
C GLU A 58 -7.04 33.54 -19.82
N GLU A 59 -6.12 33.92 -20.70
CA GLU A 59 -5.14 33.00 -21.29
C GLU A 59 -4.16 32.49 -20.23
N ILE A 60 -3.67 33.36 -19.35
CA ILE A 60 -2.78 32.99 -18.25
C ILE A 60 -3.50 32.05 -17.27
N GLU A 61 -4.76 32.31 -16.97
CA GLU A 61 -5.55 31.48 -16.06
C GLU A 61 -5.83 30.09 -16.65
N ARG A 62 -6.21 30.00 -17.93
CA ARG A 62 -6.32 28.73 -18.66
C ARG A 62 -5.02 27.93 -18.63
N LYS A 63 -3.89 28.58 -18.91
CA LYS A 63 -2.57 27.92 -18.89
C LYS A 63 -2.14 27.48 -17.48
N ARG A 64 -2.65 28.10 -16.42
CA ARG A 64 -2.45 27.61 -15.04
C ARG A 64 -3.36 26.42 -14.73
N HIS A 65 -4.59 26.44 -15.20
CA HIS A 65 -5.53 25.34 -15.01
C HIS A 65 -5.06 24.07 -15.72
N GLU A 66 -4.61 24.19 -16.96
CA GLU A 66 -4.06 23.09 -17.75
C GLU A 66 -2.86 22.43 -17.05
N ARG A 67 -1.89 23.23 -16.58
CA ARG A 67 -0.74 22.71 -15.82
C ARG A 67 -1.11 22.04 -14.50
N ARG A 68 -2.26 22.37 -13.90
CA ARG A 68 -2.76 21.68 -12.69
C ARG A 68 -3.34 20.32 -13.04
N LEU A 69 -4.03 20.22 -14.17
CA LEU A 69 -4.56 18.96 -14.68
C LEU A 69 -3.43 18.01 -15.08
N GLU A 70 -2.46 18.47 -15.86
CA GLU A 70 -1.28 17.68 -16.24
C GLU A 70 -0.54 17.14 -15.01
N LYS A 71 -0.30 17.98 -14.01
CA LYS A 71 0.33 17.55 -12.75
C LYS A 71 -0.52 16.56 -11.96
N GLN A 72 -1.85 16.61 -12.05
CA GLN A 72 -2.71 15.63 -11.41
C GLN A 72 -2.67 14.29 -12.15
N GLU A 73 -2.68 14.31 -13.48
CA GLU A 73 -2.57 13.09 -14.29
C GLU A 73 -1.22 12.43 -14.09
N GLU A 74 -0.12 13.19 -14.11
CA GLU A 74 1.22 12.68 -13.83
C GLU A 74 1.29 12.03 -12.44
N LYS A 75 0.69 12.65 -11.42
CA LYS A 75 0.62 12.08 -10.07
C LYS A 75 -0.19 10.78 -10.02
N ARG A 76 -1.29 10.68 -10.78
CA ARG A 76 -2.10 9.45 -10.86
C ARG A 76 -1.33 8.33 -11.54
N LEU A 77 -0.67 8.62 -12.67
CA LEU A 77 0.16 7.65 -13.39
C LEU A 77 1.34 7.18 -12.52
N ALA A 78 2.00 8.10 -11.80
CA ALA A 78 3.06 7.75 -10.87
C ALA A 78 2.58 6.88 -9.70
N ALA A 79 1.36 7.09 -9.20
CA ALA A 79 0.77 6.26 -8.15
C ALA A 79 0.49 4.83 -8.64
N ILE A 80 -0.04 4.69 -9.87
CA ILE A 80 -0.29 3.38 -10.49
C ILE A 80 1.05 2.64 -10.70
N LYS A 81 2.04 3.31 -11.28
CA LYS A 81 3.36 2.70 -11.51
C LYS A 81 4.02 2.22 -10.21
N ARG A 82 3.91 3.00 -9.13
CA ARG A 82 4.41 2.59 -7.80
C ARG A 82 3.69 1.35 -7.27
N GLN A 83 2.40 1.20 -7.53
CA GLN A 83 1.66 0.00 -7.13
C GLN A 83 2.14 -1.22 -7.93
N GLU A 84 2.31 -1.07 -9.25
CA GLU A 84 2.83 -2.16 -10.10
C GLU A 84 4.24 -2.59 -9.69
N ASP A 85 5.14 -1.64 -9.45
CA ASP A 85 6.51 -1.93 -9.01
C ASP A 85 6.49 -2.68 -7.66
N HIS A 86 5.63 -2.27 -6.72
CA HIS A 86 5.49 -2.91 -5.41
C HIS A 86 4.96 -4.36 -5.53
N GLU A 87 4.00 -4.60 -6.42
CA GLU A 87 3.48 -5.95 -6.67
C GLU A 87 4.55 -6.88 -7.27
N LEU A 88 5.40 -6.36 -8.16
CA LEU A 88 6.50 -7.14 -8.75
C LEU A 88 7.57 -7.49 -7.72
N GLU A 89 7.91 -6.57 -6.82
CA GLU A 89 8.83 -6.81 -5.71
C GLU A 89 8.31 -7.92 -4.78
N LEU A 90 7.03 -7.84 -4.41
CA LEU A 90 6.35 -8.85 -3.60
C LEU A 90 6.39 -10.23 -4.28
N LYS A 91 6.11 -10.29 -5.59
CA LYS A 91 6.15 -11.54 -6.38
C LYS A 91 7.55 -12.15 -6.41
N SER A 92 8.59 -11.35 -6.62
CA SER A 92 9.98 -11.82 -6.65
C SER A 92 10.44 -12.33 -5.28
N THR A 93 10.03 -11.64 -4.22
CA THR A 93 10.35 -11.99 -2.83
C THR A 93 9.67 -13.28 -2.41
N ALA A 94 8.38 -13.44 -2.74
CA ALA A 94 7.62 -14.66 -2.48
C ALA A 94 8.26 -15.89 -3.13
N LYS A 95 8.73 -15.77 -4.39
CA LYS A 95 9.44 -16.87 -5.08
C LYS A 95 10.73 -17.27 -4.39
N ARG A 96 11.54 -16.31 -3.94
CA ARG A 96 12.77 -16.60 -3.17
C ARG A 96 12.45 -17.29 -1.85
N MET A 97 11.47 -16.79 -1.10
CA MET A 97 11.06 -17.39 0.17
C MET A 97 10.47 -18.79 0.00
N PHE A 98 9.76 -19.06 -1.10
CA PHE A 98 9.27 -20.39 -1.42
C PHE A 98 10.40 -21.39 -1.62
N TYR A 99 11.42 -21.03 -2.43
CA TYR A 99 12.60 -21.87 -2.64
C TYR A 99 13.43 -22.07 -1.37
N ILE A 100 13.56 -21.03 -0.54
CA ILE A 100 14.19 -21.14 0.78
C ILE A 100 13.39 -22.10 1.68
N GLY A 101 12.05 -22.04 1.64
CA GLY A 101 11.18 -22.96 2.37
C GLY A 101 11.32 -24.43 1.93
N CYS A 102 11.60 -24.67 0.64
CA CYS A 102 11.93 -26.01 0.13
C CYS A 102 13.25 -26.59 0.71
N ALA A 103 14.09 -25.79 1.37
CA ALA A 103 15.25 -26.28 2.11
C ALA A 103 14.88 -26.93 3.47
N LEU A 104 13.68 -27.53 3.58
CA LEU A 104 13.21 -28.31 4.74
C LEU A 104 13.04 -27.53 6.05
N LEU A 105 12.80 -26.22 6.00
CA LEU A 105 12.41 -25.44 7.17
C LEU A 105 10.88 -25.20 7.15
N PRO A 106 10.05 -26.10 7.71
CA PRO A 106 8.61 -25.85 7.85
C PRO A 106 8.31 -24.55 8.62
N LEU A 107 9.25 -24.11 9.46
CA LEU A 107 9.19 -22.85 10.20
C LEU A 107 9.21 -21.62 9.26
N MET A 108 9.93 -21.67 8.12
CA MET A 108 9.94 -20.59 7.13
C MET A 108 8.60 -20.44 6.42
N TRP A 109 7.93 -21.55 6.09
CA TRP A 109 6.59 -21.51 5.51
C TRP A 109 5.56 -20.93 6.48
N ALA A 110 5.69 -21.17 7.79
CA ALA A 110 4.84 -20.53 8.80
C ALA A 110 5.03 -19.01 8.83
N VAL A 111 6.27 -18.51 8.77
CA VAL A 111 6.55 -17.06 8.67
C VAL A 111 5.95 -16.47 7.40
N MET A 112 6.07 -17.17 6.26
CA MET A 112 5.48 -16.72 5.00
C MET A 112 3.95 -16.60 5.11
N ILE A 113 3.28 -17.61 5.69
CA ILE A 113 1.83 -17.59 5.93
C ILE A 113 1.45 -16.44 6.85
N MET A 114 2.21 -16.21 7.93
CA MET A 114 1.96 -15.11 8.87
C MET A 114 2.10 -13.73 8.21
N TYR A 115 3.13 -13.56 7.37
CA TYR A 115 3.39 -12.31 6.65
C TYR A 115 2.26 -11.98 5.67
N PHE A 116 1.86 -12.96 4.84
CA PHE A 116 0.78 -12.79 3.87
C PHE A 116 -0.62 -13.00 4.45
N TRP A 117 -0.77 -13.26 5.74
CA TRP A 117 -2.09 -13.49 6.35
C TRP A 117 -3.00 -12.27 6.17
N LYS A 118 -2.43 -11.07 6.29
CA LYS A 118 -3.20 -9.83 6.18
C LYS A 118 -3.73 -9.63 4.75
N GLU A 119 -2.86 -9.74 3.75
CA GLU A 119 -3.24 -9.70 2.33
C GLU A 119 -4.16 -10.86 1.93
N PHE A 120 -3.97 -12.06 2.49
CA PHE A 120 -4.83 -13.22 2.19
C PHE A 120 -6.27 -13.01 2.69
N ARG A 121 -6.45 -12.30 3.80
CA ARG A 121 -7.77 -11.97 4.35
C ARG A 121 -8.49 -10.89 3.53
N ASP A 122 -7.77 -10.16 2.68
CA ASP A 122 -8.37 -9.15 1.83
C ASP A 122 -9.00 -9.80 0.58
N PRO A 123 -10.33 -9.67 0.37
CA PRO A 123 -10.98 -10.21 -0.82
C PRO A 123 -10.47 -9.58 -2.12
N ASN A 124 -9.97 -8.33 -2.09
CA ASN A 124 -9.46 -7.62 -3.27
C ASN A 124 -8.00 -7.91 -3.63
N ALA A 125 -7.28 -8.72 -2.85
CA ALA A 125 -5.89 -9.04 -3.16
C ALA A 125 -5.74 -9.94 -4.40
N ASP A 126 -4.63 -9.74 -5.12
CA ASP A 126 -4.25 -10.46 -6.34
C ASP A 126 -4.37 -11.99 -6.17
N GLU A 127 -5.11 -12.62 -7.07
CA GLU A 127 -5.43 -14.05 -7.01
C GLU A 127 -4.18 -14.92 -7.15
N SER A 128 -3.15 -14.41 -7.85
CA SER A 128 -1.87 -15.10 -8.00
C SER A 128 -1.19 -15.34 -6.65
N ILE A 129 -1.23 -14.36 -5.74
CA ILE A 129 -0.63 -14.44 -4.40
C ILE A 129 -1.39 -15.45 -3.53
N LYS A 130 -2.73 -15.45 -3.62
CA LYS A 130 -3.59 -16.41 -2.91
C LYS A 130 -3.30 -17.85 -3.33
N MET A 131 -3.03 -18.07 -4.63
CA MET A 131 -2.66 -19.38 -5.14
C MET A 131 -1.35 -19.86 -4.50
N TYR A 132 -0.29 -19.04 -4.51
CA TYR A 132 0.99 -19.41 -3.87
C TYR A 132 0.84 -19.68 -2.37
N CYS A 133 0.03 -18.89 -1.66
CA CYS A 133 -0.23 -19.10 -0.24
C CYS A 133 -0.91 -20.46 0.02
N ARG A 134 -1.90 -20.84 -0.80
CA ARG A 134 -2.55 -22.17 -0.73
C ARG A 134 -1.54 -23.29 -0.98
N TRP A 135 -0.69 -23.18 -2.01
CA TRP A 135 0.35 -24.17 -2.29
C TRP A 135 1.35 -24.29 -1.12
N SER A 136 1.74 -23.20 -0.48
CA SER A 136 2.60 -23.21 0.71
C SER A 136 1.95 -23.90 1.90
N ILE A 137 0.64 -23.72 2.12
CA ILE A 137 -0.09 -24.43 3.18
C ILE A 137 -0.09 -25.93 2.92
N TYR A 138 -0.37 -26.36 1.68
CA TYR A 138 -0.32 -27.78 1.31
C TYR A 138 1.08 -28.36 1.49
N GLY A 139 2.11 -27.62 1.03
CA GLY A 139 3.50 -27.98 1.26
C GLY A 139 3.77 -28.20 2.74
N LEU A 140 3.39 -27.24 3.59
CA LEU A 140 3.62 -27.29 5.04
C LEU A 140 2.97 -28.50 5.69
N VAL A 141 1.73 -28.81 5.34
CA VAL A 141 1.07 -30.01 5.85
C VAL A 141 1.80 -31.28 5.40
N ILE A 142 2.17 -31.40 4.12
CA ILE A 142 2.85 -32.59 3.59
C ILE A 142 4.22 -32.80 4.26
N VAL A 143 5.05 -31.76 4.33
CA VAL A 143 6.39 -31.86 4.97
C VAL A 143 6.24 -32.16 6.45
N ASN A 144 5.26 -31.55 7.14
CA ASN A 144 5.01 -31.83 8.55
C ASN A 144 4.61 -33.29 8.78
N LEU A 145 3.74 -33.86 7.93
CA LEU A 145 3.38 -35.28 7.99
C LEU A 145 4.58 -36.20 7.75
N ILE A 146 5.44 -35.88 6.77
CA ILE A 146 6.68 -36.63 6.52
C ILE A 146 7.60 -36.56 7.75
N TRP A 147 7.72 -35.38 8.35
CA TRP A 147 8.59 -35.17 9.52
C TRP A 147 8.07 -35.91 10.76
N ILE A 148 6.75 -35.88 11.01
CA ILE A 148 6.10 -36.67 12.07
C ILE A 148 6.30 -38.16 11.81
N ALA A 149 6.05 -38.64 10.59
CA ALA A 149 6.23 -40.05 10.24
C ALA A 149 7.68 -40.50 10.46
N TRP A 150 8.65 -39.71 9.98
CA TRP A 150 10.08 -39.96 10.22
C TRP A 150 10.41 -40.01 11.72
N TYR A 151 9.94 -39.03 12.49
CA TYR A 151 10.15 -38.96 13.93
C TYR A 151 9.56 -40.18 14.65
N THR A 152 8.34 -40.59 14.30
CA THR A 152 7.71 -41.79 14.91
C THR A 152 8.51 -43.06 14.62
N VAL A 153 8.99 -43.25 13.39
CA VAL A 153 9.87 -44.39 13.05
C VAL A 153 11.16 -44.34 13.84
N PHE A 154 11.77 -43.16 13.97
CA PHE A 154 13.00 -42.97 14.73
C PHE A 154 12.83 -43.30 16.22
N VAL A 155 11.76 -42.81 16.86
CA VAL A 155 11.47 -43.07 18.27
C VAL A 155 11.22 -44.56 18.52
N VAL A 156 10.39 -45.20 17.69
CA VAL A 156 10.12 -46.64 17.80
C VAL A 156 11.41 -47.46 17.64
N PHE A 157 12.27 -47.08 16.70
CA PHE A 157 13.56 -47.75 16.48
C PHE A 157 14.56 -47.50 17.63
N SER A 158 14.61 -46.28 18.17
CA SER A 158 15.47 -45.96 19.32
C SER A 158 15.07 -46.73 20.56
N ASP A 159 13.77 -46.81 20.85
CA ASP A 159 13.26 -47.53 22.02
C ASP A 159 13.50 -49.04 21.90
N THR A 160 13.34 -49.60 20.70
CA THR A 160 13.63 -51.00 20.42
C THR A 160 15.12 -51.31 20.63
N SER A 161 16.00 -50.44 20.13
CA SER A 161 17.46 -50.60 20.23
C SER A 161 17.96 -50.48 21.67
N LEU A 162 17.42 -49.52 22.43
CA LEU A 162 17.77 -49.30 23.84
C LEU A 162 17.21 -50.41 24.74
N SER A 163 15.99 -50.90 24.46
CA SER A 163 15.41 -52.02 25.19
C SER A 163 16.21 -53.31 24.97
N PHE A 164 16.66 -53.55 23.74
CA PHE A 164 17.52 -54.69 23.42
C PHE A 164 18.87 -54.63 24.15
N MET A 165 19.53 -53.46 24.18
CA MET A 165 20.80 -53.33 24.91
C MET A 165 20.65 -53.49 26.43
N ASN A 166 19.55 -53.00 27.02
CA ASN A 166 19.26 -53.25 28.44
C ASN A 166 19.03 -54.73 28.74
N LEU A 167 18.35 -55.46 27.84
CA LEU A 167 18.13 -56.90 27.99
C LEU A 167 19.46 -57.69 27.94
N VAL A 168 20.32 -57.39 26.97
CA VAL A 168 21.63 -58.05 26.80
C VAL A 168 22.55 -57.76 28.00
N LEU A 169 22.58 -56.52 28.49
CA LEU A 169 23.37 -56.17 29.68
C LEU A 169 22.89 -56.92 30.94
N HIS A 170 21.56 -57.08 31.10
CA HIS A 170 21.01 -57.82 32.22
C HIS A 170 21.37 -59.31 32.18
N GLU A 171 21.39 -59.95 31.00
CA GLU A 171 21.84 -61.35 30.89
C GLU A 171 23.34 -61.51 31.22
N THR A 172 24.20 -60.60 30.77
CA THR A 172 25.64 -60.69 31.04
C THR A 172 26.03 -60.42 32.49
N SER A 173 25.22 -59.66 33.25
CA SER A 173 25.48 -59.37 34.67
C SER A 173 25.21 -60.56 35.60
N PHE A 174 24.56 -61.62 35.13
CA PHE A 174 24.18 -62.79 35.94
C PHE A 174 25.00 -64.04 35.64
N ALA A 175 26.18 -63.95 35.01
CA ALA A 175 27.11 -65.07 34.98
C ALA A 175 27.86 -65.12 36.33
N PRO A 176 27.49 -65.99 37.29
CA PRO A 176 28.28 -66.16 38.51
C PRO A 176 29.66 -66.69 38.10
N ILE A 177 30.69 -65.91 38.40
CA ILE A 177 32.06 -66.37 38.32
C ILE A 177 32.20 -67.42 39.43
N ASN A 178 32.11 -68.70 39.06
CA ASN A 178 32.57 -69.78 39.92
C ASN A 178 34.10 -69.67 39.98
N ILE A 179 34.60 -69.08 41.06
CA ILE A 179 36.00 -69.09 41.47
C ILE A 179 36.27 -70.39 42.22
#